data_AF-A0A1R1SS20-F1
#
_entry.id   AF-A0A1R1SS20-F1
#
_cell.length_a   1.000
_cell.length_b   1.000
_cell.length_c   1.000
_cell.angle_alpha   90.00
_cell.angle_beta   90.00
_cell.angle_gamma   90.00
#
_symmetry.space_group_name_H-M   'P 1'
#
loop_
_entity.id
_entity.type
_entity.pdbx_description
1 polymer ?
#
loop_
_entity_poly.entity_id
_entity_poly.type
_entity_poly.pdbx_seq_one_letter_code
_entity_poly.pdbx_strand_id
1 'polypeptide(L)'
;MVVAIPDRRGGAAPSGAFRSLLPGDHGHEAASLYAEFARRAGWLEVDRVLDAEAYASMRGRIAEWVRQDRGWADVVAAFGPPSILFGSTNPLYGKTLGYLTARAEDPMVFFHLWNGTAPEAASSWPPDHDEPLLLAVRCGMERFADTFTCTPHGQALRPTPGRELP
;
A
#
# COMPACT_ATOMS: atom_id res chain seq x y z
N MET A 1 12.89 23.32 -9.56
CA MET A 1 14.00 23.18 -8.59
C MET A 1 14.34 21.69 -8.51
N VAL A 2 15.44 21.27 -9.13
CA VAL A 2 15.87 19.87 -9.17
C VAL A 2 16.79 19.64 -7.97
N VAL A 3 16.36 18.84 -7.01
CA VAL A 3 17.21 18.43 -5.89
C VAL A 3 17.95 17.17 -6.32
N ALA A 4 19.22 17.31 -6.64
CA ALA A 4 20.14 16.19 -6.76
C ALA A 4 20.59 15.78 -5.35
N ILE A 5 20.39 14.52 -4.99
CA ILE A 5 20.89 13.94 -3.74
C ILE A 5 22.20 13.20 -4.06
N PRO A 6 23.32 13.50 -3.36
CA PRO A 6 24.57 12.81 -3.60
C PRO A 6 24.52 11.38 -3.07
N ASP A 7 24.95 10.44 -3.91
CA ASP A 7 25.16 9.03 -3.57
C ASP A 7 26.24 8.90 -2.51
N ARG A 8 25.88 8.41 -1.31
CA ARG A 8 26.75 7.58 -0.46
C ARG A 8 25.95 6.55 0.34
N ARG A 9 26.13 5.28 -0.06
CA ARG A 9 25.92 4.00 0.66
C ARG A 9 24.49 3.43 0.68
N GLY A 10 24.17 2.67 -0.37
CA GLY A 10 23.44 1.38 -0.24
C GLY A 10 21.95 1.39 0.08
N GLY A 11 21.25 2.52 -0.02
CA GLY A 11 19.79 2.57 0.04
C GLY A 11 19.18 2.28 -1.33
N ALA A 12 18.49 1.16 -1.50
CA ALA A 12 17.62 0.99 -2.67
C ALA A 12 16.61 2.15 -2.71
N ALA A 13 16.30 2.65 -3.91
CA ALA A 13 15.20 3.61 -4.08
C ALA A 13 13.93 3.09 -3.38
N PRO A 14 13.00 3.95 -2.91
CA PRO A 14 11.74 3.52 -2.29
C PRO A 14 11.02 2.42 -3.08
N SER A 15 11.01 2.52 -4.41
CA SER A 15 10.47 1.50 -5.32
C SER A 15 11.20 0.15 -5.22
N GLY A 16 12.51 0.15 -4.98
CA GLY A 16 13.32 -1.06 -4.79
C GLY A 16 13.00 -1.82 -3.49
N ALA A 17 12.48 -1.14 -2.46
CA ALA A 17 12.05 -1.79 -1.23
C ALA A 17 10.73 -2.58 -1.41
N PHE A 18 9.84 -2.13 -2.30
CA PHE A 18 8.60 -2.84 -2.64
C PHE A 18 8.79 -3.96 -3.66
N ARG A 19 9.87 -3.90 -4.46
CA ARG A 19 10.16 -4.87 -5.53
C ARG A 19 10.27 -6.32 -5.08
N SER A 20 10.57 -6.57 -3.81
CA SER A 20 10.61 -7.92 -3.24
C SER A 20 9.33 -8.33 -2.51
N LEU A 21 8.34 -7.43 -2.40
CA LEU A 21 7.15 -7.57 -1.55
C LEU A 21 5.84 -7.51 -2.33
N LEU A 22 5.76 -6.73 -3.39
CA LEU A 22 4.56 -6.50 -4.19
C LEU A 22 4.87 -6.59 -5.68
N PRO A 23 3.92 -7.02 -6.53
CA PRO A 23 4.06 -7.01 -7.98
C PRO A 23 3.84 -5.61 -8.59
N GLY A 24 4.19 -5.45 -9.87
CA GLY A 24 3.84 -4.29 -10.69
C GLY A 24 4.73 -3.05 -10.52
N ASP A 25 4.27 -1.91 -11.05
CA ASP A 25 4.90 -0.61 -10.82
C ASP A 25 4.57 -0.11 -9.41
N HIS A 26 5.58 0.36 -8.67
CA HIS A 26 5.47 0.67 -7.24
C HIS A 26 5.21 2.16 -6.97
N GLY A 27 4.60 2.88 -7.91
CA GLY A 27 4.39 4.32 -7.78
C GLY A 27 3.49 4.70 -6.60
N HIS A 28 2.40 3.96 -6.39
CA HIS A 28 1.43 4.25 -5.33
C HIS A 28 1.92 3.77 -3.95
N GLU A 29 2.61 2.65 -3.95
CA GLU A 29 3.33 2.07 -2.82
C GLU A 29 4.41 3.03 -2.33
N ALA A 30 5.25 3.54 -3.24
CA ALA A 30 6.28 4.53 -2.92
C ALA A 30 5.67 5.84 -2.39
N ALA A 31 4.52 6.28 -2.92
CA ALA A 31 3.80 7.44 -2.40
C ALA A 31 3.40 7.27 -0.91
N SER A 32 3.11 6.04 -0.47
CA SER A 32 2.82 5.77 0.96
C SER A 32 4.01 6.06 1.89
N LEU A 33 5.25 5.84 1.43
CA LEU A 33 6.45 6.18 2.21
C LEU A 33 6.60 7.69 2.32
N TYR A 34 6.41 8.40 1.20
CA TYR A 34 6.46 9.87 1.21
C TYR A 34 5.37 10.49 2.09
N ALA A 35 4.20 9.86 2.17
CA ALA A 35 3.12 10.31 3.05
C ALA A 35 3.51 10.27 4.53
N GLU A 36 4.25 9.24 4.97
CA GLU A 36 4.74 9.18 6.35
C GLU A 36 5.73 10.29 6.66
N PHE A 37 6.63 10.61 5.72
CA PHE A 37 7.55 11.75 5.85
C PHE A 37 6.79 13.08 5.87
N ALA A 38 5.87 13.29 4.92
CA ALA A 38 5.06 14.50 4.85
C ALA A 38 4.23 14.70 6.13
N ARG A 39 3.67 13.62 6.69
CA ARG A 39 2.93 13.68 7.95
C ARG A 39 3.81 14.11 9.12
N ARG A 40 5.01 13.54 9.25
CA ARG A 40 5.98 13.92 10.31
C ARG A 40 6.44 15.37 10.18
N ALA A 41 6.50 15.90 8.95
CA ALA A 41 6.83 17.29 8.68
C ALA A 41 5.63 18.25 8.85
N GLY A 42 4.41 17.75 9.07
CA GLY A 42 3.19 18.55 9.14
C GLY A 42 2.71 19.07 7.78
N TRP A 43 3.13 18.43 6.68
CA TRP A 43 2.82 18.83 5.30
C TRP A 43 1.74 17.97 4.64
N LEU A 44 1.28 16.91 5.31
CA LEU A 44 0.28 16.01 4.75
C LEU A 44 -1.13 16.57 4.99
N GLU A 45 -1.80 16.97 3.92
CA GLU A 45 -3.25 17.22 3.93
C GLU A 45 -4.01 15.91 3.71
N VAL A 46 -5.12 15.75 4.43
CA VAL A 46 -5.90 14.50 4.48
C VAL A 46 -7.39 14.82 4.47
N ASP A 47 -8.20 13.95 3.86
CA ASP A 47 -9.64 14.12 3.74
C ASP A 47 -10.36 13.93 5.08
N ARG A 48 -9.81 13.05 5.93
CA ARG A 48 -10.35 12.73 7.26
C ARG A 48 -9.28 12.14 8.18
N VAL A 49 -9.54 12.19 9.47
CA VAL A 49 -8.77 11.46 10.50
C VAL A 49 -9.66 10.46 11.21
N LEU A 50 -9.06 9.38 11.69
CA LEU A 50 -9.72 8.40 12.52
C LEU A 50 -9.63 8.84 13.98
N ASP A 51 -10.72 8.65 14.73
CA ASP A 51 -10.65 8.71 16.18
C ASP A 51 -9.90 7.48 16.74
N ALA A 52 -9.62 7.53 18.04
CA ALA A 52 -8.83 6.50 18.71
C ALA A 52 -9.53 5.12 18.70
N GLU A 53 -10.86 5.08 18.78
CA GLU A 53 -11.63 3.83 18.82
C GLU A 53 -11.63 3.16 17.44
N ALA A 54 -11.94 3.91 16.38
CA ALA A 54 -11.92 3.45 15.01
C ALA A 54 -10.52 2.96 14.60
N TYR A 55 -9.47 3.70 14.98
CA TYR A 55 -8.10 3.32 14.70
C TYR A 55 -7.67 2.05 15.46
N ALA A 56 -8.00 1.95 16.75
CA ALA A 56 -7.71 0.75 17.55
C ALA A 56 -8.46 -0.48 17.02
N SER A 57 -9.74 -0.32 16.66
CA SER A 57 -10.56 -1.37 16.05
C SER A 57 -9.98 -1.85 14.72
N MET A 58 -9.59 -0.92 13.84
CA MET A 58 -8.92 -1.26 12.57
C MET A 58 -7.64 -2.05 12.84
N ARG A 59 -6.72 -1.50 13.64
CA ARG A 59 -5.45 -2.13 14.00
C ARG A 59 -5.62 -3.55 14.56
N GLY A 60 -6.59 -3.74 15.46
CA GLY A 60 -6.87 -5.03 16.08
C GLY A 60 -7.44 -6.08 15.12
N ARG A 61 -8.06 -5.64 14.01
CA ARG A 61 -8.71 -6.52 13.03
C ARG A 61 -7.82 -6.90 11.85
N ILE A 62 -6.80 -6.09 11.49
CA ILE A 62 -5.97 -6.28 10.28
C ILE A 62 -5.47 -7.73 10.14
N ALA A 63 -4.87 -8.28 11.19
CA ALA A 63 -4.23 -9.60 11.12
C ALA A 63 -5.20 -10.74 10.76
N GLU A 64 -6.44 -10.68 11.23
CA GLU A 64 -7.47 -11.65 10.86
C GLU A 64 -8.08 -11.31 9.49
N TRP A 65 -8.28 -10.03 9.21
CA TRP A 65 -8.95 -9.55 8.00
C TRP A 65 -8.18 -9.92 6.73
N VAL A 66 -6.86 -9.85 6.76
CA VAL A 66 -5.99 -10.23 5.64
C VAL A 66 -5.86 -11.74 5.45
N ARG A 67 -6.46 -12.59 6.29
CA ARG A 67 -6.43 -14.05 6.07
C ARG A 67 -7.33 -14.48 4.89
N GLN A 68 -8.12 -13.56 4.36
CA GLN A 68 -9.00 -13.76 3.20
C GLN A 68 -8.68 -12.72 2.14
N ASP A 69 -8.82 -13.11 0.87
CA ASP A 69 -8.72 -12.16 -0.24
C ASP A 69 -9.94 -11.25 -0.28
N ARG A 70 -9.69 -9.97 -0.54
CA ARG A 70 -10.68 -8.89 -0.45
C ARG A 70 -10.42 -7.83 -1.51
N GLY A 71 -11.49 -7.22 -2.01
CA GLY A 71 -11.43 -6.14 -2.99
C GLY A 71 -11.41 -4.75 -2.35
N TRP A 72 -11.29 -3.72 -3.18
CA TRP A 72 -11.36 -2.33 -2.75
C TRP A 72 -12.68 -2.02 -2.04
N ALA A 73 -13.81 -2.47 -2.58
CA ALA A 73 -15.12 -2.27 -1.98
C ALA A 73 -15.21 -2.85 -0.56
N ASP A 74 -14.64 -4.04 -0.33
CA ASP A 74 -14.61 -4.68 1.00
C ASP A 74 -13.86 -3.81 2.02
N VAL A 75 -12.70 -3.25 1.64
CA VAL A 75 -11.88 -2.42 2.53
C VAL A 75 -12.65 -1.16 2.94
N VAL A 76 -13.28 -0.49 1.98
CA VAL A 76 -14.07 0.71 2.24
C VAL A 76 -15.34 0.39 3.05
N ALA A 77 -15.99 -0.75 2.79
CA ALA A 77 -17.15 -1.18 3.58
C ALA A 77 -16.77 -1.50 5.03
N ALA A 78 -15.61 -2.11 5.27
CA ALA A 78 -15.17 -2.51 6.59
C ALA A 78 -14.61 -1.37 7.45
N PHE A 79 -13.94 -0.40 6.82
CA PHE A 79 -13.16 0.63 7.53
C PHE A 79 -13.56 2.08 7.18
N GLY A 80 -14.53 2.26 6.27
CA GLY A 80 -14.93 3.55 5.76
C GLY A 80 -13.97 4.13 4.71
N PRO A 81 -14.26 5.36 4.23
CA PRO A 81 -13.40 6.06 3.28
C PRO A 81 -11.98 6.26 3.84
N PRO A 82 -10.94 6.22 2.98
CA PRO A 82 -9.57 6.47 3.42
C PRO A 82 -9.38 7.91 3.91
N SER A 83 -8.35 8.11 4.72
CA SER A 83 -7.84 9.45 5.04
C SER A 83 -7.14 10.10 3.85
N ILE A 84 -6.50 9.28 3.01
CA ILE A 84 -5.82 9.71 1.79
C ILE A 84 -5.81 8.58 0.76
N LEU A 85 -6.03 8.91 -0.50
CA LEU A 85 -5.98 7.98 -1.62
C LEU A 85 -4.77 8.28 -2.50
N PHE A 86 -3.90 7.29 -2.71
CA PHE A 86 -2.84 7.37 -3.73
C PHE A 86 -3.28 6.58 -4.97
N GLY A 87 -3.39 7.29 -6.10
CA GLY A 87 -3.93 6.76 -7.35
C GLY A 87 -5.22 7.48 -7.75
N SER A 88 -6.05 6.85 -8.58
CA SER A 88 -7.33 7.40 -9.02
C SER A 88 -8.52 6.68 -8.38
N THR A 89 -9.72 7.23 -8.54
CA THR A 89 -10.99 6.58 -8.17
C THR A 89 -11.49 5.59 -9.22
N ASN A 90 -10.78 5.42 -10.34
CA ASN A 90 -11.16 4.46 -11.37
C ASN A 90 -10.95 3.01 -10.84
N PRO A 91 -11.95 2.12 -10.93
CA PRO A 91 -11.87 0.76 -10.40
C PRO A 91 -10.87 -0.13 -11.15
N LEU A 92 -10.50 0.22 -12.39
CA LEU A 92 -9.57 -0.60 -13.18
C LEU A 92 -8.08 -0.37 -12.84
N TYR A 93 -7.77 0.55 -11.93
CA TYR A 93 -6.40 0.86 -11.54
C TYR A 93 -6.12 0.48 -10.09
N GLY A 94 -4.94 -0.10 -9.86
CA GLY A 94 -4.36 -0.26 -8.53
C GLY A 94 -4.30 1.07 -7.77
N LYS A 95 -4.26 1.00 -6.45
CA LYS A 95 -4.24 2.18 -5.57
C LYS A 95 -3.76 1.81 -4.18
N THR A 96 -3.34 2.82 -3.42
CA THR A 96 -3.06 2.66 -1.99
C THR A 96 -4.01 3.53 -1.17
N LEU A 97 -4.66 2.94 -0.17
CA LEU A 97 -5.52 3.64 0.78
C LEU A 97 -4.74 3.89 2.07
N GLY A 98 -4.59 5.15 2.47
CA GLY A 98 -3.97 5.53 3.73
C GLY A 98 -5.00 5.89 4.79
N TYR A 99 -4.82 5.41 6.01
CA TYR A 99 -5.61 5.73 7.18
C TYR A 99 -4.70 6.24 8.30
N LEU A 100 -5.11 7.32 8.98
CA LEU A 100 -4.33 7.94 10.05
C LEU A 100 -5.21 8.60 11.12
N THR A 101 -4.65 8.77 12.31
CA THR A 101 -5.21 9.59 13.38
C THR A 101 -4.62 11.01 13.35
N ALA A 102 -5.20 11.92 14.13
CA ALA A 102 -4.64 13.26 14.34
C ALA A 102 -3.26 13.25 15.05
N ARG A 103 -2.89 12.17 15.73
CA ARG A 103 -1.62 12.06 16.49
C ARG A 103 -0.50 11.60 15.58
N ALA A 104 0.51 12.44 15.35
CA ALA A 104 1.60 12.14 14.42
C ALA A 104 2.44 10.91 14.82
N GLU A 105 2.37 10.50 16.09
CA GLU A 105 3.10 9.35 16.64
C GLU A 105 2.42 8.02 16.32
N ASP A 106 1.11 8.00 16.07
CA ASP A 106 0.41 6.79 15.68
C ASP A 106 0.84 6.39 14.26
N PRO A 107 1.26 5.15 13.97
CA PRO A 107 1.68 4.78 12.61
C PRO A 107 0.51 4.93 11.62
N MET A 108 0.84 5.28 10.38
CA MET A 108 -0.17 5.22 9.31
C MET A 108 -0.43 3.75 8.94
N VAL A 109 -1.66 3.45 8.54
CA VAL A 109 -2.04 2.14 7.99
C VAL A 109 -2.28 2.31 6.50
N PHE A 110 -1.61 1.50 5.68
CA PHE A 110 -1.78 1.51 4.23
C PHE A 110 -2.32 0.18 3.73
N PHE A 111 -3.37 0.22 2.93
CA PHE A 111 -3.86 -0.93 2.19
C PHE A 111 -3.37 -0.78 0.74
N HIS A 112 -2.52 -1.71 0.30
CA HIS A 112 -1.96 -1.73 -1.04
C HIS A 112 -2.80 -2.63 -1.94
N LEU A 113 -3.47 -2.04 -2.92
CA LEU A 113 -4.37 -2.73 -3.83
C LEU A 113 -3.84 -2.71 -5.25
N TRP A 114 -3.96 -3.86 -5.90
CA TRP A 114 -3.44 -4.12 -7.22
C TRP A 114 -4.56 -4.64 -8.13
N ASN A 115 -4.63 -4.12 -9.35
CA ASN A 115 -5.57 -4.58 -10.36
C ASN A 115 -4.81 -4.88 -11.65
N GLY A 116 -3.74 -5.68 -11.57
CA GLY A 116 -2.98 -6.07 -12.75
C GLY A 116 -3.46 -7.40 -13.31
N THR A 117 -2.69 -7.95 -14.24
CA THR A 117 -2.92 -9.27 -14.81
C THR A 117 -1.93 -10.28 -14.25
N ALA A 118 -2.24 -11.56 -14.37
CA ALA A 118 -1.29 -12.61 -14.00
C ALA A 118 0.07 -12.42 -14.71
N PRO A 119 1.19 -12.81 -14.07
CA PRO A 119 2.54 -12.76 -14.66
C PRO A 119 2.69 -13.36 -16.06
N GLU A 120 1.83 -14.32 -16.39
CA GLU A 120 1.86 -15.08 -17.66
C GLU A 120 0.95 -14.45 -18.75
N ALA A 121 0.26 -13.34 -18.45
CA ALA A 121 -0.73 -12.75 -19.35
C ALA A 121 -0.08 -12.07 -20.56
N ALA A 122 -0.68 -12.26 -21.74
CA ALA A 122 -0.19 -11.70 -23.01
C ALA A 122 -0.36 -10.17 -23.13
N SER A 123 -1.18 -9.57 -22.27
CA SER A 123 -1.40 -8.13 -22.16
C SER A 123 -1.66 -7.79 -20.69
N SER A 124 -1.21 -6.61 -20.25
CA SER A 124 -1.53 -6.05 -18.93
C SER A 124 -2.82 -5.23 -18.94
N TRP A 125 -3.52 -5.17 -20.07
CA TRP A 125 -4.77 -4.43 -20.25
C TRP A 125 -5.75 -5.13 -21.19
N PRO A 126 -7.07 -5.19 -20.86
CA PRO A 126 -7.65 -4.80 -19.56
C PRO A 126 -7.15 -5.70 -18.41
N PRO A 127 -7.28 -5.26 -17.15
CA PRO A 127 -6.89 -6.08 -16.01
C PRO A 127 -7.82 -7.28 -15.82
N ASP A 128 -7.36 -8.28 -15.06
CA ASP A 128 -8.10 -9.55 -14.86
C ASP A 128 -9.26 -9.41 -13.85
N HIS A 129 -9.34 -8.28 -13.13
CA HIS A 129 -10.33 -8.07 -12.08
C HIS A 129 -11.14 -6.78 -12.31
N ASP A 130 -12.44 -6.85 -11.98
CA ASP A 130 -13.36 -5.71 -12.07
C ASP A 130 -13.02 -4.60 -11.06
N GLU A 131 -12.31 -4.94 -9.99
CA GLU A 131 -11.77 -4.01 -9.01
C GLU A 131 -10.42 -4.46 -8.44
N PRO A 132 -9.63 -3.57 -7.82
CA PRO A 132 -8.33 -3.90 -7.29
C PRO A 132 -8.43 -4.79 -6.06
N LEU A 133 -7.58 -5.82 -6.02
CA LEU A 133 -7.46 -6.76 -4.93
C LEU A 133 -6.46 -6.24 -3.89
N LEU A 134 -6.78 -6.41 -2.61
CA LEU A 134 -5.86 -6.15 -1.52
C LEU A 134 -4.73 -7.19 -1.54
N LEU A 135 -3.49 -6.74 -1.71
CA LEU A 135 -2.32 -7.61 -1.63
C LEU A 135 -1.69 -7.59 -0.24
N ALA A 136 -1.60 -6.41 0.37
CA ALA A 136 -0.99 -6.27 1.68
C ALA A 136 -1.49 -5.06 2.44
N VAL A 137 -1.46 -5.18 3.76
CA VAL A 137 -1.59 -4.06 4.68
C VAL A 137 -0.22 -3.75 5.26
N ARG A 138 0.20 -2.49 5.18
CA ARG A 138 1.43 -1.98 5.79
C ARG A 138 1.09 -1.15 7.02
N CYS A 139 1.62 -1.55 8.16
CA CYS A 139 1.43 -0.83 9.42
C CYS A 139 2.59 -1.11 10.38
N GLY A 140 3.19 -0.06 10.95
CA GLY A 140 4.19 -0.18 12.01
C GLY A 140 5.44 0.64 11.74
N MET A 141 6.37 0.62 12.70
CA MET A 141 7.65 1.32 12.64
C MET A 141 8.85 0.37 12.70
N GLU A 142 8.61 -0.94 12.60
CA GLU A 142 9.63 -1.98 12.55
C GLU A 142 10.42 -1.94 11.23
N ARG A 143 11.29 -2.93 10.98
CA ARG A 143 11.95 -3.07 9.68
C ARG A 143 10.90 -3.10 8.56
N PHE A 144 11.15 -2.38 7.48
CA PHE A 144 10.17 -2.14 6.43
C PHE A 144 9.43 -3.41 5.96
N ALA A 145 10.16 -4.50 5.66
CA ALA A 145 9.55 -5.76 5.23
C ALA A 145 8.64 -6.41 6.29
N ASP A 146 8.94 -6.22 7.57
CA ASP A 146 8.18 -6.77 8.70
C ASP A 146 6.90 -5.96 8.99
N THR A 147 6.75 -4.78 8.37
CA THR A 147 5.54 -3.96 8.51
C THR A 147 4.39 -4.43 7.60
N PHE A 148 4.61 -5.42 6.74
CA PHE A 148 3.61 -5.93 5.80
C PHE A 148 2.92 -7.18 6.33
N THR A 149 1.60 -7.19 6.26
CA THR A 149 0.80 -8.42 6.36
C THR A 149 0.08 -8.63 5.04
N CYS A 150 0.43 -9.70 4.33
CA CYS A 150 -0.12 -10.00 3.00
C CYS A 150 -1.35 -10.91 3.08
N THR A 151 -2.26 -10.71 2.12
CA THR A 151 -3.35 -11.65 1.83
C THR A 151 -2.82 -12.93 1.16
N PRO A 152 -3.61 -14.01 1.09
CA PRO A 152 -3.26 -15.19 0.30
C PRO A 152 -2.85 -14.83 -1.14
N HIS A 153 -3.62 -13.97 -1.81
CA HIS A 153 -3.32 -13.51 -3.17
C HIS A 153 -2.03 -12.68 -3.21
N GLY A 154 -1.83 -11.77 -2.24
CA GLY A 154 -0.60 -11.01 -2.12
C GLY A 154 0.65 -11.87 -1.92
N GLN A 155 0.53 -12.96 -1.14
CA GLN A 155 1.62 -13.93 -0.97
C GLN A 155 1.90 -14.70 -2.27
N ALA A 156 0.85 -15.14 -2.97
CA ALA A 156 1.00 -15.87 -4.23
C ALA A 156 1.66 -15.02 -5.34
N LEU A 157 1.42 -13.71 -5.32
CA LEU A 157 2.02 -12.75 -6.27
C LEU A 157 3.35 -12.16 -5.80
N ARG A 158 3.92 -12.60 -4.66
CA ARG A 158 5.21 -12.07 -4.21
C ARG A 158 6.29 -12.33 -5.27
N PRO A 159 7.06 -11.30 -5.66
CA PRO A 159 8.15 -11.47 -6.60
C PRO A 159 9.16 -12.50 -6.09
N THR A 160 9.45 -13.51 -6.91
CA THR A 160 10.50 -14.49 -6.60
C THR A 160 11.86 -13.90 -7.02
N PRO A 161 12.91 -13.94 -6.18
CA PRO A 161 14.24 -13.47 -6.57
C PRO A 161 14.70 -14.18 -7.84
N GLY A 162 14.97 -13.43 -8.91
CA GLY A 162 15.44 -13.94 -10.21
C GLY A 162 14.37 -14.08 -11.30
N ARG A 163 13.09 -13.81 -11.01
CA ARG A 163 12.04 -13.68 -12.02
C ARG A 163 11.72 -12.20 -12.22
N GLU A 164 12.49 -11.52 -13.07
CA GLU A 164 12.10 -10.19 -13.55
C GLU A 164 10.94 -10.38 -14.54
N LEU A 165 9.79 -9.76 -14.26
CA LEU A 165 8.75 -9.58 -15.26
C LEU A 165 9.33 -8.69 -16.38
N PRO A 166 9.14 -9.06 -17.66
CA PRO A 166 9.57 -8.23 -18.78
C PRO A 166 8.87 -6.88 -18.83
#